data_AF-A0A6I7NVJ7-F1
#
_entry.id   AF-A0A6I7NVJ7-F1
#
_cell.length_a   1.000
_cell.length_b   1.000
_cell.length_c   1.000
_cell.angle_alpha   90.00
_cell.angle_beta   90.00
_cell.angle_gamma   90.00
#
_symmetry.space_group_name_H-M   'P 1'
#
loop_
_entity.id
_entity.type
_entity.pdbx_description
1 polymer ?
#
loop_
_entity_poly.entity_id
_entity_poly.type
_entity_poly.pdbx_seq_one_letter_code
_entity_poly.pdbx_strand_id
1 'polypeptide(L)'
;MFVKDELQKLGLNHASVDLGMVEILDDINEEQMELFGMNLMKGGLELLDNKKQILVEKIKNVIVEMVHYTDEIPNVNDSDYISEKLGYDYTYLSNTFSEVKGTT
;
A
#
# COMPACT_ATOMS: atom_id res chain seq x y z
N MET A 1 2.82 -12.91 11.00
CA MET A 1 3.27 -11.78 10.15
C MET A 1 3.11 -10.56 11.01
N PHE A 2 4.18 -9.82 11.29
CA PHE A 2 4.22 -8.83 12.37
C PHE A 2 2.99 -7.89 12.41
N VAL A 3 2.58 -7.36 11.26
CA VAL A 3 1.39 -6.50 11.12
C VAL A 3 0.10 -7.21 11.56
N LYS A 4 -0.12 -8.45 11.13
CA LYS A 4 -1.29 -9.27 11.50
C LYS A 4 -1.33 -9.54 13.01
N ASP A 5 -0.16 -9.81 13.59
CA ASP A 5 -0.04 -10.09 15.02
C ASP A 5 -0.36 -8.83 15.85
N GLU A 6 0.05 -7.64 15.40
CA GLU A 6 -0.29 -6.36 16.04
C GLU A 6 -1.78 -6.01 15.92
N LEU A 7 -2.41 -6.23 14.76
CA LEU A 7 -3.85 -6.03 14.59
C LEU A 7 -4.69 -6.93 15.51
N GLN A 8 -4.28 -8.19 15.64
CA GLN A 8 -4.96 -9.14 16.53
C GLN A 8 -4.82 -8.74 18.01
N LYS A 9 -3.68 -8.18 18.42
CA LYS A 9 -3.50 -7.64 19.79
C LYS A 9 -4.40 -6.45 20.09
N LEU A 10 -4.72 -5.65 19.08
CA LEU A 10 -5.65 -4.54 19.18
C LEU A 10 -7.12 -4.95 19.06
N GLY A 11 -7.39 -6.24 18.79
CA GLY A 11 -8.73 -6.76 18.59
C GLY A 11 -9.39 -6.30 17.28
N LEU A 12 -8.59 -5.87 16.30
CA LEU A 12 -9.07 -5.37 15.01
C LEU A 12 -9.18 -6.50 14.00
N ASN A 13 -10.37 -6.66 13.42
CA ASN A 13 -10.56 -7.57 12.30
C ASN A 13 -10.04 -6.93 11.02
N HIS A 14 -9.24 -7.68 10.26
CA HIS A 14 -8.70 -7.27 8.97
C HIS A 14 -9.31 -8.10 7.85
N ALA A 15 -9.61 -7.44 6.72
CA ALA A 15 -10.08 -8.08 5.50
C ALA A 15 -8.93 -8.78 4.79
N SER A 16 -7.84 -8.04 4.55
CA SER A 16 -6.63 -8.55 3.92
C SER A 16 -5.40 -7.88 4.52
N VAL A 17 -4.30 -8.62 4.56
CA VAL A 17 -2.97 -8.09 4.86
C VAL A 17 -2.10 -8.47 3.66
N ASP A 18 -1.88 -7.49 2.80
CA ASP A 18 -1.07 -7.61 1.59
C ASP A 18 0.30 -6.95 1.82
N LEU A 19 1.19 -7.07 0.84
CA LEU A 19 2.53 -6.49 0.94
C LEU A 19 2.41 -4.96 1.13
N GLY A 20 2.70 -4.46 2.34
CA GLY A 20 2.66 -3.02 2.62
C GLY A 20 1.27 -2.39 2.71
N MET A 21 0.18 -3.16 2.71
CA MET A 21 -1.17 -2.64 2.90
C MET A 21 -2.00 -3.55 3.81
N VAL A 22 -2.83 -2.96 4.66
CA VAL A 22 -3.85 -3.68 5.41
C VAL A 22 -5.20 -3.00 5.27
N GLU A 23 -6.21 -3.79 4.92
CA GLU A 23 -7.60 -3.38 5.01
C GLU A 23 -8.20 -3.87 6.32
N ILE A 24 -8.75 -2.95 7.11
CA ILE A 24 -9.49 -3.24 8.33
C ILE A 24 -10.99 -3.16 8.05
N LEU A 25 -11.75 -4.09 8.62
CA LEU A 25 -13.22 -4.12 8.47
C LEU A 25 -13.92 -3.28 9.54
N ASP A 26 -13.24 -3.08 10.66
CA ASP A 26 -13.74 -2.32 11.81
C ASP A 26 -13.32 -0.85 11.71
N ASP A 27 -14.16 0.04 12.26
CA ASP A 27 -13.76 1.41 12.53
C ASP A 27 -12.64 1.42 13.59
N ILE A 28 -11.51 2.03 13.25
CA ILE A 28 -10.40 2.24 14.17
C ILE A 28 -10.52 3.62 14.81
N ASN A 29 -10.46 3.68 16.13
CA ASN A 29 -10.42 4.97 16.83
C ASN A 29 -8.99 5.56 16.84
N GLU A 30 -8.87 6.84 17.17
CA GLU A 30 -7.60 7.58 17.13
C GLU A 30 -6.55 6.97 18.09
N GLU A 31 -6.96 6.55 19.30
CA GLU A 31 -6.06 5.89 20.27
C GLU A 31 -5.52 4.55 19.76
N GLN A 32 -6.37 3.74 19.12
CA GLN A 32 -5.97 2.48 18.50
C GLN A 32 -5.03 2.71 17.32
N MET A 33 -5.28 3.75 16.52
CA MET A 33 -4.42 4.14 15.40
C MET A 33 -3.03 4.56 15.90
N GLU A 34 -2.96 5.40 16.93
CA GLU A 34 -1.69 5.82 17.54
C GLU A 34 -0.93 4.63 18.12
N LEU A 35 -1.62 3.77 18.89
CA LEU A 35 -1.01 2.58 19.49
C LEU A 35 -0.50 1.61 18.42
N PHE A 36 -1.26 1.44 17.33
CA PHE A 36 -0.84 0.63 16.20
C PHE A 36 0.41 1.20 15.54
N GLY A 37 0.45 2.51 15.27
CA GLY A 37 1.62 3.18 14.72
C GLY A 37 2.87 3.01 15.58
N MET A 38 2.75 3.21 16.90
CA MET A 38 3.85 3.01 17.84
C MET A 38 4.37 1.57 17.85
N ASN A 39 3.50 0.58 17.72
CA ASN A 39 3.91 -0.82 17.66
C ASN A 39 4.55 -1.19 16.32
N LEU A 40 4.05 -0.63 15.22
CA LEU A 40 4.67 -0.76 13.90
C LEU A 40 6.11 -0.22 13.90
N MET A 41 6.35 0.95 14.53
CA MET A 41 7.69 1.53 14.65
C MET A 41 8.68 0.60 15.37
N LYS A 42 8.22 -0.16 16.38
CA LYS A 42 9.07 -1.16 17.08
C LYS A 42 9.49 -2.30 16.16
N GLY A 43 8.70 -2.59 15.13
CA GLY A 43 9.02 -3.56 14.08
C GLY A 43 9.77 -2.98 12.88
N GLY A 44 10.14 -1.68 12.91
CA GLY A 44 10.76 -0.99 11.78
C GLY A 44 9.78 -0.64 10.66
N LEU A 45 8.48 -0.61 10.94
CA LEU A 45 7.41 -0.25 10.02
C LEU A 45 6.84 1.12 10.40
N GLU A 46 6.29 1.83 9.42
CA GLU A 46 5.70 3.15 9.62
C GLU A 46 4.28 3.18 9.04
N LEU A 47 3.36 3.84 9.74
CA LEU A 47 2.05 4.17 9.18
C LEU A 47 2.20 5.37 8.26
N LEU A 48 1.75 5.22 7.02
CA LEU A 48 1.71 6.31 6.06
C LEU A 48 0.41 7.10 6.23
N ASP A 49 0.51 8.39 6.48
CA ASP A 49 -0.60 9.35 6.52
C ASP A 49 -0.68 10.21 5.24
N ASN A 50 0.45 10.32 4.53
CA ASN A 50 0.54 11.13 3.32
C ASN A 50 -0.04 10.41 2.11
N LYS A 51 -1.13 10.95 1.54
CA LYS A 51 -1.80 10.43 0.35
C LYS A 51 -0.88 10.15 -0.83
N LYS A 52 0.15 10.98 -1.08
CA LYS A 52 1.11 10.77 -2.16
C LYS A 52 2.03 9.59 -1.88
N GLN A 53 2.51 9.44 -0.64
CA GLN A 53 3.34 8.29 -0.24
C GLN A 53 2.53 6.99 -0.31
N ILE A 54 1.28 7.02 0.16
CA ILE A 54 0.35 5.89 0.02
C ILE A 54 0.17 5.51 -1.46
N LEU A 55 -0.04 6.50 -2.34
CA LEU A 55 -0.17 6.25 -3.77
C LEU A 55 1.11 5.62 -4.36
N VAL A 56 2.29 6.05 -3.92
CA VAL A 56 3.56 5.46 -4.36
C VAL A 56 3.72 4.02 -3.91
N GLU A 57 3.35 3.67 -2.67
CA GLU A 57 3.37 2.27 -2.24
C GLU A 57 2.35 1.43 -3.02
N LYS A 58 1.16 1.97 -3.32
CA LYS A 58 0.18 1.32 -4.19
C LYS A 58 0.75 1.02 -5.58
N ILE A 59 1.43 1.99 -6.20
CA ILE A 59 2.10 1.81 -7.50
C ILE A 59 3.12 0.67 -7.41
N LYS A 60 3.97 0.64 -6.38
CA LYS A 60 4.96 -0.44 -6.21
C LYS A 60 4.30 -1.80 -6.06
N ASN A 61 3.22 -1.89 -5.27
CA ASN A 61 2.51 -3.15 -5.07
C ASN A 61 1.95 -3.69 -6.38
N VAL A 62 1.31 -2.83 -7.19
CA VAL A 62 0.82 -3.22 -8.52
C VAL A 62 1.96 -3.71 -9.42
N ILE A 63 3.13 -3.07 -9.37
CA ILE A 63 4.32 -3.51 -10.13
C ILE A 63 4.82 -4.88 -9.62
N VAL A 64 4.90 -5.08 -8.31
CA VAL A 64 5.28 -6.37 -7.71
C VAL A 64 4.29 -7.46 -8.13
N GLU A 65 2.99 -7.18 -8.08
CA GLU A 65 1.95 -8.08 -8.55
C GLU A 65 2.12 -8.43 -10.03
N MET A 66 2.34 -7.42 -10.86
CA MET A 66 2.55 -7.54 -12.30
C MET A 66 3.79 -8.34 -12.66
N VAL A 67 4.83 -8.36 -11.83
CA VAL A 67 6.07 -9.11 -12.10
C VAL A 67 6.01 -10.53 -11.54
N HIS A 68 5.30 -10.75 -10.43
CA HIS A 68 5.31 -12.04 -9.72
C HIS A 68 4.12 -12.96 -9.99
N TYR A 69 2.96 -12.44 -10.40
CA TYR A 69 1.71 -13.22 -10.41
C TYR A 69 0.99 -13.27 -11.77
N THR A 70 1.58 -12.71 -12.83
CA THR A 70 1.07 -12.84 -14.20
C THR A 70 1.81 -14.00 -14.89
N ASP A 71 1.24 -15.22 -14.78
CA ASP A 71 1.70 -16.39 -15.55
C ASP A 71 1.63 -16.16 -17.08
N GLU A 72 0.84 -15.19 -17.52
CA GLU A 72 0.80 -14.69 -18.89
C GLU A 72 1.25 -13.23 -18.93
N ILE A 73 2.30 -12.94 -19.71
CA ILE A 73 2.74 -11.57 -19.98
C ILE A 73 1.52 -10.79 -20.48
N PRO A 74 1.06 -9.75 -19.77
CA PRO A 74 -0.09 -8.98 -20.21
C PRO A 74 0.18 -8.43 -21.61
N ASN A 75 -0.73 -8.68 -22.56
CA ASN A 75 -0.68 -8.10 -23.90
C ASN A 75 -1.08 -6.60 -23.92
N VAL A 76 -1.08 -5.97 -22.75
CA VAL A 76 -1.43 -4.58 -22.47
C VAL A 76 -0.18 -3.87 -21.98
N ASN A 77 -0.06 -2.59 -22.32
CA ASN A 77 1.04 -1.76 -21.88
C ASN A 77 1.02 -1.62 -20.36
N ASP A 78 2.19 -1.70 -19.71
CA ASP A 78 2.38 -1.50 -18.27
C ASP A 78 1.71 -0.21 -17.78
N SER A 79 1.79 0.87 -18.58
CA SER A 79 1.16 2.15 -18.23
C SER A 79 -0.35 2.06 -18.11
N ASP A 80 -0.98 1.31 -19.02
CA ASP A 80 -2.43 1.14 -19.08
C ASP A 80 -2.88 0.21 -17.95
N TYR A 81 -2.15 -0.88 -17.74
CA TYR A 81 -2.41 -1.82 -16.64
C TYR A 81 -2.38 -1.14 -15.27
N ILE A 82 -1.32 -0.37 -14.99
CA ILE A 82 -1.19 0.34 -13.71
C ILE A 82 -2.31 1.40 -13.57
N SER A 83 -2.65 2.10 -14.65
CA SER A 83 -3.70 3.12 -14.65
C SER A 83 -5.09 2.52 -14.38
N GLU A 84 -5.43 1.42 -15.05
CA GLU A 84 -6.70 0.70 -14.84
C GLU A 84 -6.80 0.15 -13.42
N LYS A 85 -5.71 -0.46 -12.90
CA LYS A 85 -5.71 -1.07 -11.57
C LYS A 85 -5.85 -0.03 -10.45
N LEU A 86 -5.24 1.14 -10.62
CA LEU A 86 -5.26 2.21 -9.61
C LEU A 86 -6.38 3.23 -9.83
N GLY A 87 -7.02 3.26 -10.99
CA GLY A 87 -8.11 4.19 -11.32
C GLY A 87 -7.64 5.64 -11.54
N TYR A 88 -6.39 5.84 -11.94
CA TYR A 88 -5.80 7.15 -12.21
C TYR A 88 -5.10 7.17 -13.57
N ASP A 89 -4.97 8.35 -14.18
CA ASP A 89 -4.18 8.51 -15.39
C ASP A 89 -2.67 8.29 -15.11
N TYR A 90 -2.00 7.58 -16.01
CA TYR A 90 -0.57 7.26 -15.89
C TYR A 90 0.31 8.51 -15.69
N THR A 91 -0.01 9.64 -16.33
CA THR A 91 0.74 10.88 -16.18
C THR A 91 0.74 11.35 -14.73
N TYR A 92 -0.40 11.26 -14.05
CA TYR A 92 -0.52 11.63 -12.64
C TYR A 92 0.27 10.67 -11.75
N LEU A 93 0.17 9.37 -12.01
CA LEU A 93 0.90 8.33 -11.28
C LEU A 93 2.42 8.50 -11.42
N SER A 94 2.90 8.68 -12.65
CA SER A 94 4.32 8.92 -12.97
C SER A 94 4.84 10.18 -12.28
N ASN A 95 4.12 11.30 -12.37
CA ASN A 95 4.53 12.54 -11.73
C ASN A 95 4.59 12.41 -10.21
N THR A 96 3.59 11.77 -9.60
CA THR A 96 3.54 11.56 -8.14
C THR A 96 4.70 10.67 -7.68
N PHE A 97 5.00 9.62 -8.45
CA PHE A 97 6.12 8.74 -8.15
C PHE A 97 7.47 9.48 -8.22
N SER A 98 7.71 10.23 -9.29
CA SER A 98 8.94 11.02 -9.46
C SER A 98 9.10 12.08 -8.37
N GLU A 99 8.02 12.78 -8.00
CA GLU A 99 8.02 13.80 -6.95
C GLU A 99 8.42 13.20 -5.59
N VAL A 100 7.80 12.08 -5.20
CA VAL A 100 8.06 11.42 -3.91
C VAL A 100 9.43 10.74 -3.88
N LYS A 101 9.89 10.17 -5.00
CA LYS A 101 11.22 9.57 -5.10
C LYS A 101 12.34 10.58 -5.36
N GLY A 102 12.01 11.85 -5.57
CA GLY A 102 12.98 12.91 -5.84
C GLY A 102 13.82 12.65 -7.10
N THR A 103 13.28 11.88 -8.05
CA THR A 103 13.99 11.54 -9.29
C THR A 103 13.48 12.46 -10.38
N THR A 104 14.31 13.41 -10.80
CA THR A 104 14.14 14.19 -12.04
C THR A 104 15.46 14.14 -12.79
#